data_AF-A0A454CSU2-F1
#
_entry.id   AF-A0A454CSU2-F1
#
_cell.length_a   1.000
_cell.length_b   1.000
_cell.length_c   1.000
_cell.angle_alpha   90.00
_cell.angle_beta   90.00
_cell.angle_gamma   90.00
#
_symmetry.space_group_name_H-M   'P 1'
#
loop_
_entity.id
_entity.type
_entity.pdbx_description
1 polymer ?
#
loop_
_entity_poly.entity_id
_entity_poly.type
_entity_poly.pdbx_seq_one_letter_code
_entity_poly.pdbx_strand_id
1 'polypeptide(L)'
;IQGIVGYKGKVHVAFGDVIDQEFETPDELANEIDRQIHNNYRVFPINLLAAGREDESITESVKSQLQEKLEQLPTGAHSYLVASYANPVNNQE
;
A
#
# COMPACT_ATOMS: atom_id res chain seq x y z
N ILE A 1 -26.23 1.87 -12.25
CA ILE A 1 -24.76 1.95 -12.08
C ILE A 1 -24.31 0.61 -11.50
N GLN A 2 -23.64 -0.25 -12.27
CA GLN A 2 -22.95 -1.41 -11.69
C GLN A 2 -21.65 -0.89 -11.07
N GLY A 3 -21.53 -0.97 -9.74
CA GLY A 3 -20.38 -0.46 -9.01
C GLY A 3 -19.12 -1.31 -9.19
N ILE A 4 -18.25 -1.27 -8.19
CA ILE A 4 -17.02 -2.07 -8.11
C ILE A 4 -17.41 -3.56 -7.99
N VAL A 5 -17.44 -4.29 -9.11
CA VAL A 5 -17.77 -5.73 -9.17
C VAL A 5 -16.52 -6.61 -9.30
N GLY A 6 -16.62 -7.86 -8.84
CA GLY A 6 -15.54 -8.86 -8.86
C GLY A 6 -14.68 -8.89 -7.58
N TYR A 7 -13.70 -9.80 -7.55
CA TYR A 7 -12.78 -9.94 -6.42
C TYR A 7 -11.79 -8.76 -6.36
N LYS A 8 -11.74 -8.05 -5.22
CA LYS A 8 -10.87 -6.88 -5.01
C LYS A 8 -9.67 -7.17 -4.11
N GLY A 9 -9.56 -8.38 -3.60
CA GLY A 9 -8.56 -8.71 -2.59
C GLY A 9 -8.84 -8.02 -1.26
N LYS A 10 -7.78 -7.62 -0.55
CA LYS A 10 -7.88 -6.91 0.73
C LYS A 10 -8.06 -5.41 0.46
N VAL A 11 -9.23 -4.89 0.82
CA VAL A 11 -9.53 -3.45 0.76
C VAL A 11 -9.50 -2.90 2.17
N HIS A 12 -8.77 -1.80 2.37
CA HIS A 12 -8.78 -1.03 3.59
C HIS A 12 -9.29 0.38 3.29
N VAL A 13 -10.23 0.86 4.11
CA VAL A 13 -10.74 2.22 4.07
C VAL A 13 -10.49 2.82 5.45
N ALA A 14 -9.81 3.95 5.48
CA ALA A 14 -9.51 4.71 6.68
C ALA A 14 -9.96 6.16 6.48
N PHE A 15 -10.33 6.78 7.59
CA PHE A 15 -10.67 8.19 7.66
C PHE A 15 -9.65 8.86 8.56
N GLY A 16 -9.13 10.00 8.11
CA GLY A 16 -8.29 10.87 8.91
C GLY A 16 -9.09 11.56 10.01
N ASP A 17 -8.36 12.25 10.87
CA ASP A 17 -8.93 13.13 11.87
C ASP A 17 -9.50 14.40 11.20
N VAL A 18 -10.50 15.00 11.83
CA VAL A 18 -11.00 16.30 11.38
C VAL A 18 -9.89 17.34 11.57
N ILE A 19 -9.55 18.04 10.49
CA ILE A 19 -8.58 19.13 10.51
C ILE A 19 -9.34 20.39 10.94
N ASP A 20 -9.15 20.83 12.19
CA ASP A 20 -9.76 22.03 12.76
C ASP A 20 -8.74 23.11 13.13
N GLN A 21 -7.45 22.85 12.93
CA GLN A 21 -6.39 23.83 13.14
C GLN A 21 -6.28 24.85 12.00
N GLU A 22 -5.77 26.04 12.33
CA GLU A 22 -5.41 27.06 11.34
C GLU A 22 -4.01 26.78 10.76
N PHE A 23 -3.83 27.07 9.48
CA PHE A 23 -2.55 26.99 8.78
C PHE A 23 -2.23 28.35 8.16
N GLU A 24 -0.95 28.75 8.19
CA GLU A 24 -0.52 30.03 7.66
C GLU A 24 -0.42 29.99 6.13
N THR A 25 -0.16 28.81 5.57
CA THR A 25 -0.02 28.61 4.12
C THR A 25 -0.78 27.38 3.61
N PRO A 26 -1.17 27.36 2.32
CA PRO A 26 -1.74 26.17 1.69
C PRO A 26 -0.81 24.95 1.73
N ASP A 27 0.50 25.16 1.69
CA ASP A 27 1.49 24.07 1.71
C ASP A 27 1.51 23.35 3.07
N GLU A 28 1.31 24.07 4.17
CA GLU A 28 1.20 23.45 5.51
C GLU A 28 -0.04 22.56 5.63
N LEU A 29 -1.18 23.01 5.10
CA LEU A 29 -2.39 22.19 5.06
C LEU A 29 -2.18 20.94 4.20
N ALA A 30 -1.53 21.06 3.05
CA ALA A 30 -1.21 19.92 2.19
C ALA A 30 -0.32 18.90 2.92
N ASN A 31 0.70 19.38 3.65
CA ASN A 31 1.57 18.52 4.45
C ASN A 31 0.81 17.78 5.57
N GLU A 32 -0.17 18.42 6.22
CA GLU A 32 -1.00 17.73 7.22
C GLU A 32 -1.88 16.64 6.58
N ILE A 33 -2.46 16.90 5.42
CA ILE A 33 -3.24 15.91 4.68
C ILE A 33 -2.35 14.72 4.29
N ASP A 34 -1.17 14.99 3.74
CA ASP A 34 -0.20 13.95 3.35
C ASP A 34 0.24 13.12 4.56
N ARG A 35 0.52 13.76 5.70
CA ARG A 35 0.82 13.07 6.97
C ARG A 35 -0.28 12.09 7.36
N GLN A 36 -1.55 12.52 7.31
CA GLN A 36 -2.67 11.65 7.64
C GLN A 36 -2.85 10.51 6.63
N ILE A 37 -2.69 10.78 5.33
CA ILE A 37 -2.75 9.76 4.27
C ILE A 37 -1.66 8.70 4.49
N HIS A 38 -0.42 9.11 4.76
CA HIS A 38 0.69 8.20 5.01
C HIS A 38 0.45 7.34 6.25
N ASN A 39 0.02 7.93 7.36
CA ASN A 39 -0.27 7.21 8.60
C ASN A 39 -1.44 6.22 8.46
N ASN A 40 -2.42 6.56 7.64
CA ASN A 40 -3.58 5.70 7.36
C ASN A 40 -3.28 4.59 6.34
N TYR A 41 -2.10 4.57 5.73
CA TYR A 41 -1.74 3.54 4.78
C TYR A 41 -1.57 2.18 5.48
N ARG A 42 -2.40 1.20 5.10
CA ARG A 42 -2.33 -0.16 5.65
C ARG A 42 -1.33 -1.02 4.89
N VAL A 43 -0.23 -1.36 5.55
CA VAL A 43 0.71 -2.39 5.07
C VAL A 43 0.08 -3.78 5.23
N PHE A 44 0.21 -4.59 4.19
CA PHE A 44 -0.22 -5.99 4.16
C PHE A 44 1.00 -6.92 4.03
N PRO A 45 0.86 -8.23 4.37
CA PRO A 45 1.99 -9.17 4.34
C PRO A 45 2.68 -9.28 2.97
N ILE A 46 1.93 -9.11 1.87
CA ILE A 46 2.50 -9.13 0.51
C ILE A 46 3.44 -7.94 0.27
N ASN A 47 3.20 -6.81 0.92
CA ASN A 47 4.07 -5.64 0.84
C ASN A 47 5.39 -5.91 1.58
N LEU A 48 5.32 -6.50 2.77
CA LEU A 48 6.49 -6.91 3.56
C LEU A 48 7.34 -7.92 2.79
N LEU A 49 6.70 -8.92 2.18
CA LEU A 49 7.36 -9.90 1.32
C LEU A 49 8.08 -9.21 0.14
N ALA A 50 7.42 -8.28 -0.55
CA ALA A 50 8.01 -7.56 -1.67
C ALA A 50 9.18 -6.65 -1.24
N ALA A 51 9.13 -6.10 -0.03
CA ALA A 51 10.21 -5.33 0.58
C ALA A 51 11.36 -6.19 1.13
N GLY A 52 11.25 -7.53 1.05
CA GLY A 52 12.26 -8.45 1.57
C GLY A 52 12.34 -8.47 3.10
N ARG A 53 11.27 -8.08 3.80
CA ARG A 53 11.19 -8.12 5.26
C ARG A 53 10.71 -9.51 5.72
N GLU A 54 11.20 -9.94 6.88
CA GLU A 54 10.70 -11.14 7.56
C GLU A 54 9.59 -10.77 8.53
N ASP A 55 8.46 -11.47 8.45
CA ASP A 55 7.32 -11.28 9.35
C ASP A 55 6.49 -12.56 9.41
N GLU A 56 5.96 -12.89 10.58
CA GLU A 56 5.18 -14.13 10.81
C GLU A 56 3.89 -14.19 9.99
N SER A 57 3.36 -13.03 9.56
CA SER A 57 2.16 -12.95 8.72
C SER A 57 2.42 -13.32 7.25
N ILE A 58 3.69 -13.47 6.83
CA ILE A 58 4.08 -13.90 5.48
C ILE A 58 3.95 -15.43 5.39
N THR A 59 2.73 -15.87 5.17
CA THR A 59 2.41 -17.28 4.94
C THR A 59 2.80 -17.74 3.53
N GLU A 60 2.88 -19.06 3.32
CA GLU A 60 3.09 -19.64 1.98
C GLU A 60 2.02 -19.18 0.97
N SER A 61 0.78 -18.95 1.41
CA SER A 61 -0.26 -18.40 0.53
C SER A 61 0.08 -17.00 0.01
N VAL A 62 0.69 -16.15 0.83
CA VAL A 62 1.11 -14.81 0.43
C VAL A 62 2.25 -14.88 -0.59
N LYS A 63 3.18 -15.82 -0.41
CA LYS A 63 4.26 -16.08 -1.37
C LYS A 63 3.71 -16.54 -2.72
N SER A 64 2.81 -17.52 -2.72
CA SER A 64 2.16 -17.98 -3.95
C SER A 64 1.39 -16.87 -4.66
N GLN A 65 0.68 -16.01 -3.92
CA GLN A 65 -0.06 -14.88 -4.50
C GLN A 65 0.85 -13.88 -5.23
N LEU A 66 2.01 -13.55 -4.65
CA LEU A 66 2.97 -12.67 -5.31
C LEU A 66 3.59 -13.35 -6.54
N GLN A 67 3.92 -14.63 -6.44
CA GLN A 67 4.47 -15.42 -7.52
C GLN A 67 3.49 -15.52 -8.71
N GLU A 68 2.22 -15.85 -8.46
CA GLU A 68 1.18 -15.91 -9.50
C GLU A 68 1.00 -14.57 -10.23
N LYS A 69 1.12 -13.44 -9.51
CA LYS A 69 1.07 -12.10 -10.12
C LYS A 69 2.27 -11.84 -11.03
N LEU A 70 3.46 -12.28 -10.63
CA LEU A 70 4.67 -12.13 -11.43
C LEU A 70 4.59 -12.99 -12.70
N GLU A 71 4.11 -14.23 -12.61
CA GLU A 71 3.99 -15.13 -13.75
C GLU A 71 3.03 -14.61 -14.84
N GLN A 72 2.04 -13.79 -14.46
CA GLN A 72 1.12 -13.14 -15.39
C GLN A 72 1.74 -11.94 -16.13
N LEU A 73 2.94 -11.51 -15.75
CA LEU A 73 3.62 -10.35 -16.31
C LEU A 73 4.91 -10.73 -17.05
N PRO A 74 5.30 -9.97 -18.09
CA PRO A 74 6.61 -10.13 -18.71
C PRO A 74 7.73 -9.95 -17.68
N THR A 75 8.83 -10.71 -17.82
CA THR A 75 9.95 -10.69 -16.87
C THR A 75 10.52 -9.28 -16.63
N GLY A 76 10.55 -8.43 -17.66
CA GLY A 76 11.00 -7.03 -17.53
C GLY A 76 10.11 -6.15 -16.65
N ALA A 77 8.86 -6.55 -16.40
CA ALA A 77 7.92 -5.84 -15.54
C ALA A 77 7.98 -6.26 -14.06
N HIS A 78 8.67 -7.37 -13.76
CA HIS A 78 8.68 -7.97 -12.41
C HIS A 78 9.25 -7.01 -11.38
N SER A 79 10.36 -6.35 -11.68
CA SER A 79 11.01 -5.39 -10.78
C SER A 79 10.07 -4.23 -10.40
N TYR A 80 9.28 -3.74 -11.36
CA TYR A 80 8.33 -2.66 -11.12
C TYR A 80 7.15 -3.11 -10.25
N LEU A 81 6.64 -4.33 -10.45
CA LEU A 81 5.59 -4.87 -9.60
C LEU A 81 6.10 -5.01 -8.15
N VAL A 82 7.28 -5.62 -7.97
CA VAL A 82 7.89 -5.80 -6.64
C VAL A 82 8.12 -4.45 -5.97
N ALA A 83 8.72 -3.49 -6.67
CA ALA A 83 8.92 -2.14 -6.14
C ALA A 83 7.58 -1.48 -5.74
N SER A 84 6.54 -1.62 -6.55
CA SER A 84 5.22 -1.06 -6.25
C SER A 84 4.61 -1.64 -4.96
N TYR A 85 4.83 -2.93 -4.67
CA TYR A 85 4.37 -3.54 -3.42
C TYR A 85 5.30 -3.25 -2.23
N ALA A 86 6.59 -3.03 -2.47
CA ALA A 86 7.58 -2.73 -1.44
C ALA A 86 7.52 -1.27 -0.94
N ASN A 87 7.25 -0.31 -1.84
CA ASN A 87 7.30 1.12 -1.53
C ASN A 87 6.47 1.55 -0.31
N PRO A 88 5.25 1.02 -0.08
CA PRO A 88 4.50 1.38 1.12
C PRO A 88 5.17 0.97 2.43
N VAL A 89 6.01 -0.07 2.42
CA VAL A 89 6.82 -0.44 3.60
C VAL A 89 7.99 0.53 3.74
N ASN A 90 8.68 0.80 2.63
CA ASN A 90 9.86 1.66 2.62
C ASN A 90 9.54 3.13 2.96
N ASN A 91 8.31 3.59 2.69
CA ASN A 91 7.87 4.96 2.97
C ASN A 91 7.27 5.13 4.38
N GLN A 92 7.20 4.06 5.19
CA GLN A 92 6.82 4.13 6.61
C GLN A 92 8.03 4.30 7.55
N GLU A 93 9.25 4.20 7.02
CA GLU A 93 10.50 4.50 7.71
C GLU A 93 10.97 5.93 7.41
#